data_AF-A0AA34YX81-F1
#
_entry.id   AF-A0AA34YX81-F1
#
_cell.length_a   1.000
_cell.length_b   1.000
_cell.length_c   1.000
_cell.angle_alpha   90.00
_cell.angle_beta   90.00
_cell.angle_gamma   90.00
#
_symmetry.space_group_name_H-M   'P 1'
#
loop_
_entity.id
_entity.type
_entity.pdbx_description
1 polymer ?
#
loop_
_entity_poly.entity_id
_entity_poly.type
_entity_poly.pdbx_seq_one_letter_code
_entity_poly.pdbx_strand_id
1 'polypeptide(L)'
;MKSILLAAIIGMASSTAMAAEAPFKVSSGPSNAGALYSKVYITSRSDSVVIKKIVVNRGNCQDAEAMPWKPVRLGFGNTVDRLFVGKGFMSACNILEIAIDTDKGTWTFNTNQ
;
A
#
# COMPACT_ATOMS: atom_id res chain seq x y z
N MET A 1 -14.95 30.49 56.17
CA MET A 1 -14.48 29.15 55.71
C MET A 1 -15.23 28.85 54.41
N LYS A 2 -14.73 29.30 53.26
CA LYS A 2 -13.97 28.52 52.26
C LYS A 2 -14.59 27.14 51.97
N SER A 3 -15.31 27.03 50.86
CA SER A 3 -14.93 26.10 49.78
C SER A 3 -15.65 26.50 48.48
N ILE A 4 -14.89 26.97 47.50
CA ILE A 4 -15.36 27.34 46.17
C ILE A 4 -15.29 26.08 45.31
N LEU A 5 -16.40 25.71 44.66
CA LEU A 5 -16.46 24.64 43.67
C LEU A 5 -15.51 24.95 42.51
N LEU A 6 -14.50 24.11 42.31
CA LEU A 6 -13.70 24.07 41.07
C LEU A 6 -14.22 22.93 40.20
N ALA A 7 -15.09 23.26 39.25
CA ALA A 7 -15.44 22.37 38.14
C ALA A 7 -14.30 22.38 37.12
N ALA A 8 -13.48 21.32 37.12
CA ALA A 8 -12.43 21.12 36.12
C ALA A 8 -13.08 20.63 34.81
N ILE A 9 -13.26 21.55 33.86
CA ILE A 9 -13.63 21.22 32.48
C ILE A 9 -12.37 20.68 31.80
N ILE A 10 -12.23 19.35 31.78
CA ILE A 10 -11.22 18.66 30.97
C ILE A 10 -11.68 18.76 29.52
N GLY A 11 -11.18 19.77 28.80
CA GLY A 11 -11.33 19.88 27.36
C GLY A 11 -10.58 18.74 26.68
N MET A 12 -11.29 17.65 26.38
CA MET A 12 -10.82 16.63 25.44
C MET A 12 -10.78 17.24 24.05
N ALA A 13 -9.65 17.86 23.68
CA ALA A 13 -9.29 18.15 22.30
C ALA A 13 -9.07 16.80 21.60
N SER A 14 -10.19 16.20 21.17
CA SER A 14 -10.21 14.98 20.39
C SER A 14 -9.79 15.38 18.97
N SER A 15 -8.49 15.35 18.70
CA SER A 15 -7.99 15.48 17.34
C SER A 15 -8.52 14.30 16.54
N THR A 16 -9.55 14.53 15.72
CA THR A 16 -9.98 13.58 14.71
C THR A 16 -8.81 13.41 13.74
N ALA A 17 -8.05 12.33 13.89
CA ALA A 17 -7.04 11.95 12.92
C ALA A 17 -7.77 11.65 11.61
N MET A 18 -7.79 12.61 10.70
CA MET A 18 -8.28 12.41 9.33
C MET A 18 -7.33 11.41 8.66
N ALA A 19 -7.79 10.17 8.47
CA ALA A 19 -7.03 9.18 7.74
C ALA A 19 -6.87 9.67 6.29
N ALA A 20 -5.63 9.98 5.88
CA ALA A 20 -5.35 10.40 4.52
C ALA A 20 -5.61 9.23 3.56
N GLU A 21 -6.44 9.47 2.53
CA GLU A 21 -6.70 8.48 1.50
C GLU A 21 -5.45 8.29 0.60
N ALA A 22 -5.23 7.07 0.12
CA ALA A 22 -4.13 6.80 -0.79
C ALA A 22 -4.35 7.52 -2.14
N PRO A 23 -3.31 8.14 -2.72
CA PRO A 23 -3.40 8.85 -4.01
C PRO A 23 -3.46 7.90 -5.22
N PHE A 24 -3.79 6.62 -5.00
CA PHE A 24 -3.86 5.54 -5.98
C PHE A 24 -4.77 4.42 -5.44
N LYS A 25 -5.25 3.57 -6.35
CA LYS A 25 -5.88 2.29 -6.00
C LYS A 25 -4.95 1.13 -6.36
N VAL A 26 -5.12 0.03 -5.65
CA VAL A 26 -4.35 -1.20 -5.87
C VAL A 26 -5.33 -2.32 -6.19
N SER A 27 -4.97 -3.17 -7.15
CA SER A 27 -5.60 -4.46 -7.36
C SER A 27 -4.54 -5.53 -7.57
N SER A 28 -4.92 -6.79 -7.42
CA SER A 28 -4.01 -7.91 -7.61
C SER A 28 -4.76 -9.13 -8.10
N GLY A 29 -4.05 -10.03 -8.77
CA GLY A 29 -4.64 -11.28 -9.24
C GLY A 29 -3.62 -12.23 -9.87
N PRO A 30 -4.10 -13.37 -10.40
CA PRO A 30 -3.26 -14.30 -11.14
C PRO A 30 -2.64 -13.62 -12.37
N SER A 31 -1.50 -14.12 -12.81
CA SER A 31 -0.84 -13.67 -14.03
C SER A 31 -0.87 -14.73 -15.13
N ASN A 32 -0.60 -14.31 -16.36
CA ASN A 32 -0.36 -15.21 -17.49
C ASN A 32 1.06 -15.82 -17.50
N ALA A 33 1.92 -15.47 -16.53
CA ALA A 33 3.28 -16.01 -16.41
C ALA A 33 3.33 -17.40 -15.76
N GLY A 34 2.18 -17.90 -15.27
CA GLY A 34 2.03 -19.23 -14.69
C GLY A 34 1.42 -19.20 -13.29
N ALA A 35 1.00 -20.36 -12.80
CA ALA A 35 0.25 -20.50 -11.55
C ALA A 35 1.01 -20.05 -10.29
N LEU A 36 2.34 -19.93 -10.37
CA LEU A 36 3.16 -19.45 -9.25
C LEU A 36 3.20 -17.92 -9.13
N TYR A 37 2.82 -17.22 -10.21
CA TYR A 37 3.02 -15.79 -10.36
C TYR A 37 1.71 -15.03 -10.20
N SER A 38 1.75 -14.00 -9.37
CA SER A 38 0.67 -13.04 -9.22
C SER A 38 1.13 -11.65 -9.65
N LYS A 39 0.18 -10.84 -10.09
CA LYS A 39 0.43 -9.48 -10.58
C LYS A 39 -0.24 -8.47 -9.68
N VAL A 40 0.49 -7.41 -9.33
CA VAL A 40 -0.03 -6.22 -8.65
C VAL A 40 -0.20 -5.11 -9.67
N TYR A 41 -1.33 -4.41 -9.63
CA TYR A 41 -1.61 -3.23 -10.44
C TYR A 41 -1.80 -2.03 -9.53
N ILE A 42 -1.15 -0.92 -9.86
CA ILE A 42 -1.27 0.35 -9.14
C ILE A 42 -1.74 1.40 -10.12
N THR A 43 -2.96 1.91 -9.93
CA THR A 43 -3.55 2.96 -10.76
C THR A 43 -3.63 4.26 -9.98
N SER A 44 -3.02 5.33 -10.48
CA SER A 44 -3.03 6.63 -9.80
C SER A 44 -4.43 7.26 -9.78
N ARG A 45 -4.79 7.86 -8.65
CA ARG A 45 -5.95 8.77 -8.46
C ARG A 45 -5.51 10.23 -8.34
N SER A 46 -4.23 10.52 -8.54
CA SER A 46 -3.67 11.87 -8.43
C SER A 46 -2.88 12.24 -9.67
N ASP A 47 -2.72 13.54 -9.94
CA ASP A 47 -2.00 14.06 -11.11
C ASP A 47 -0.51 13.70 -11.12
N SER A 48 0.06 13.37 -9.96
CA SER A 48 1.47 13.01 -9.83
C SER A 48 1.70 12.25 -8.53
N VAL A 49 2.14 11.01 -8.62
CA VAL A 49 2.66 10.20 -7.51
C VAL A 49 3.85 9.38 -7.99
N VAL A 50 4.90 9.28 -7.20
CA VAL A 50 6.08 8.47 -7.53
C VAL A 50 6.06 7.19 -6.72
N ILE A 51 5.80 6.06 -7.38
CA ILE A 51 5.90 4.73 -6.77
C ILE A 51 7.38 4.39 -6.62
N LYS A 52 7.88 4.26 -5.39
CA LYS A 52 9.30 4.03 -5.10
C LYS A 52 9.60 2.57 -4.84
N LYS A 53 8.70 1.85 -4.19
CA LYS A 53 8.88 0.44 -3.82
C LYS A 53 7.52 -0.24 -3.68
N ILE A 54 7.48 -1.52 -4.03
CA ILE A 54 6.32 -2.40 -3.83
C ILE A 54 6.82 -3.60 -3.04
N VAL A 55 6.21 -3.86 -1.89
CA VAL A 55 6.52 -5.00 -1.02
C VAL A 55 5.26 -5.81 -0.86
N VAL A 56 5.31 -7.08 -1.25
CA VAL A 56 4.16 -7.97 -1.19
C VAL A 56 4.37 -9.02 -0.10
N ASN A 57 3.35 -9.25 0.73
CA ASN A 57 3.38 -10.18 1.85
C ASN A 57 4.60 -10.01 2.76
N ARG A 58 4.94 -8.75 3.10
CA ARG A 58 6.12 -8.40 3.91
C ARG A 58 7.44 -8.97 3.36
N GLY A 59 7.51 -9.16 2.03
CA GLY A 59 8.67 -9.71 1.32
C GLY A 59 8.66 -11.22 1.09
N ASN A 60 7.57 -11.93 1.42
CA ASN A 60 7.43 -13.35 1.10
C ASN A 60 7.02 -13.62 -0.37
N CYS A 61 6.54 -12.58 -1.06
CA CYS A 61 6.42 -12.56 -2.50
C CYS A 61 7.56 -11.71 -3.08
N GLN A 62 8.43 -12.35 -3.84
CA GLN A 62 9.60 -11.76 -4.47
C GLN A 62 9.23 -11.16 -5.83
N ASP A 63 9.81 -10.00 -6.14
CA ASP A 63 9.75 -9.38 -7.46
C ASP A 63 10.30 -10.33 -8.53
N ALA A 64 9.48 -10.64 -9.53
CA ALA A 64 9.77 -11.66 -10.52
C ALA A 64 10.12 -11.08 -11.90
N GLU A 65 10.18 -9.76 -12.02
CA GLU A 65 10.59 -9.10 -13.26
C GLU A 65 12.10 -9.22 -13.47
N ALA A 66 12.52 -9.42 -14.72
CA ALA A 66 13.94 -9.48 -15.08
C ALA A 66 14.66 -8.13 -14.85
N MET A 67 13.92 -7.02 -14.99
CA MET A 67 14.46 -5.67 -14.79
C MET A 67 14.25 -5.21 -13.34
N PRO A 68 15.32 -4.74 -12.66
CA PRO A 68 15.20 -4.16 -11.33
C PRO A 68 14.18 -3.02 -11.31
N TRP A 69 13.40 -2.94 -10.23
CA TRP A 69 12.47 -1.84 -10.04
C TRP A 69 13.21 -0.49 -10.01
N LYS A 70 12.65 0.50 -10.71
CA LYS A 70 13.05 1.91 -10.63
C LYS A 70 11.82 2.73 -10.26
N PRO A 71 11.98 3.84 -9.52
CA PRO A 71 10.85 4.69 -9.18
C PRO A 71 10.09 5.15 -10.43
N VAL A 72 8.75 5.02 -10.42
CA VAL A 72 7.89 5.36 -11.55
C VAL A 72 6.94 6.48 -11.13
N ARG A 73 6.91 7.57 -11.91
CA ARG A 73 5.91 8.62 -11.75
C ARG A 73 4.64 8.25 -12.53
N LEU A 74 3.51 8.27 -11.85
CA LEU A 74 2.19 8.07 -12.46
C LEU A 74 1.41 9.38 -12.44
N GLY A 75 0.82 9.72 -13.59
CA GLY A 75 -0.24 10.74 -13.69
C GLY A 75 -1.62 10.14 -13.46
N PHE A 76 -2.65 10.98 -13.37
CA PHE A 76 -4.02 10.54 -13.10
C PHE A 76 -4.48 9.47 -14.08
N GLY A 77 -4.98 8.33 -13.57
CA GLY A 77 -5.45 7.21 -14.39
C GLY A 77 -4.34 6.28 -14.94
N ASN A 78 -3.07 6.69 -14.91
CA ASN A 78 -1.97 5.84 -15.35
C ASN A 78 -1.77 4.66 -14.39
N THR A 79 -1.41 3.51 -14.95
CA THR A 79 -1.22 2.25 -14.22
C THR A 79 0.19 1.71 -14.44
N VAL A 80 0.80 1.18 -13.37
CA VAL A 80 1.97 0.31 -13.45
C VAL A 80 1.63 -1.04 -12.86
N ASP A 81 2.18 -2.11 -13.43
CA ASP A 81 2.07 -3.46 -12.90
C ASP A 81 3.43 -4.08 -12.61
N ARG A 82 3.44 -5.05 -11.69
CA ARG A 82 4.62 -5.87 -11.37
C ARG A 82 4.23 -7.30 -11.07
N LEU A 83 5.03 -8.23 -11.60
CA LEU A 83 4.94 -9.65 -11.29
C LEU A 83 5.68 -10.00 -10.01
N PHE A 84 5.07 -10.89 -9.22
CA PHE A 84 5.63 -11.44 -8.00
C PHE A 84 5.49 -12.97 -7.98
N VAL A 85 6.47 -13.65 -7.39
CA VAL A 85 6.52 -15.11 -7.19
C VAL A 85 6.78 -15.43 -5.72
N GLY A 86 6.35 -16.60 -5.23
CA GLY A 86 6.65 -17.00 -3.86
C GLY A 86 8.15 -17.21 -3.65
N LYS A 87 8.67 -16.87 -2.47
CA LYS A 87 10.09 -17.00 -2.13
C LYS A 87 10.56 -18.46 -2.00
N GLY A 88 9.65 -19.40 -1.74
CA GLY A 88 9.95 -20.83 -1.63
C GLY A 88 10.08 -21.54 -2.98
N PHE A 89 10.78 -22.68 -3.01
CA PHE A 89 10.87 -23.53 -4.20
C PHE A 89 9.47 -23.92 -4.68
N MET A 90 9.13 -23.60 -5.93
CA MET A 90 7.81 -23.84 -6.53
C MET A 90 6.63 -23.28 -5.71
N SER A 91 6.87 -22.20 -4.94
CA SER A 91 5.83 -21.57 -4.13
C SER A 91 5.07 -20.52 -4.96
N ALA A 92 3.74 -20.60 -4.94
CA ALA A 92 2.92 -19.54 -5.49
C ALA A 92 2.96 -18.28 -4.61
N CYS A 93 2.84 -17.11 -5.22
CA CYS A 93 2.57 -15.87 -4.51
C CYS A 93 1.06 -15.66 -4.34
N ASN A 94 0.52 -16.07 -3.18
CA ASN A 94 -0.87 -15.75 -2.80
C ASN A 94 -0.88 -14.39 -2.11
N ILE A 95 -1.31 -13.33 -2.80
CA ILE A 95 -1.21 -11.96 -2.30
C ILE A 95 -2.24 -11.72 -1.19
N LEU A 96 -1.77 -11.37 0.00
CA LEU A 96 -2.56 -11.04 1.21
C LEU A 96 -2.42 -9.56 1.58
N GLU A 97 -1.20 -9.03 1.41
CA GLU A 97 -0.82 -7.67 1.82
C GLU A 97 0.09 -7.03 0.75
N ILE A 98 -0.16 -5.78 0.42
CA ILE A 98 0.64 -4.98 -0.52
C ILE A 98 1.01 -3.67 0.17
N ALA A 99 2.29 -3.45 0.43
CA ALA A 99 2.82 -2.20 0.93
C ALA A 99 3.52 -1.42 -0.19
N ILE A 100 3.16 -0.15 -0.35
CA ILE A 100 3.69 0.71 -1.42
C ILE A 100 4.29 1.96 -0.78
N ASP A 101 5.57 2.17 -1.03
CA ASP A 101 6.27 3.40 -0.67
C ASP A 101 6.18 4.38 -1.83
N THR A 102 5.80 5.63 -1.55
CA THR A 102 5.80 6.71 -2.55
C THR A 102 6.52 7.97 -2.08
N ASP A 103 6.45 9.03 -2.87
CA ASP A 103 6.83 10.39 -2.48
C ASP A 103 5.83 11.07 -1.54
N LYS A 104 4.63 10.52 -1.34
CA LYS A 104 3.58 11.08 -0.48
C LYS A 104 3.36 10.30 0.83
N GLY A 105 4.18 9.30 1.12
CA GLY A 105 4.03 8.41 2.29
C GLY A 105 4.18 6.92 1.95
N THR A 106 3.71 6.06 2.86
CA THR A 106 3.63 4.61 2.67
C THR A 106 2.21 4.15 2.98
N TRP A 107 1.66 3.27 2.15
CA TRP A 107 0.32 2.71 2.33
C TRP A 107 0.37 1.20 2.26
N THR A 108 -0.46 0.56 3.08
CA THR A 108 -0.60 -0.89 3.13
C THR A 108 -2.04 -1.26 2.85
N PHE A 109 -2.23 -2.20 1.93
CA PHE A 109 -3.53 -2.71 1.50
C PHE A 109 -3.59 -4.20 1.80
N ASN A 110 -4.71 -4.64 2.37
CA ASN A 110 -5.01 -6.06 2.52
C ASN A 110 -6.02 -6.48 1.45
N THR A 111 -5.80 -7.62 0.82
CA THR A 111 -6.65 -8.13 -0.28
C THR A 111 -7.83 -8.97 0.21
N ASN A 112 -7.92 -9.22 1.52
CA ASN A 112 -8.98 -9.99 2.17
C ASN A 112 -10.15 -9.12 2.68
N GLN A 113 -10.45 -8.01 2.00
CA GLN A 113 -11.63 -7.17 2.28
C GLN A 113 -12.58 -7.16 1.09
#